data_AF-A0AAV2SK11-F1
#
_entry.id   AF-A0AAV2SK11-F1
#
_cell.length_a   1.000
_cell.length_b   1.000
_cell.length_c   1.000
_cell.angle_alpha   90.00
_cell.angle_beta   90.00
_cell.angle_gamma   90.00
#
_symmetry.space_group_name_H-M   'P 1'
#
loop_
_entity.id
_entity.type
_entity.pdbx_description
1 polymer ?
#
loop_
_entity_poly.entity_id
_entity_poly.type
_entity_poly.pdbx_seq_one_letter_code
_entity_poly.pdbx_strand_id
1 'polypeptide(L)'
;TPLIMLDLGGPVASVSWSPFSSSIFVAITDEGRVHVYDLFLRKCRPLCVQNIVQKRRAALTTVSFNPFYPMILVGGEKGHLISLKLSPNLRKLHKDAKGADKQKLQDIELCKMNRLIAISRG
;
A
#
# COMPACT_ATOMS: atom_id res chain seq x y z
N THR A 1 -20.92 4.58 8.45
CA THR A 1 -20.69 3.94 7.12
C THR A 1 -19.20 3.80 6.89
N PRO A 2 -18.71 2.67 6.34
CA PRO A 2 -17.29 2.49 6.00
C PRO A 2 -16.86 3.53 4.95
N LEU A 3 -15.62 4.04 5.05
CA LEU A 3 -15.10 5.03 4.08
C LEU A 3 -14.86 4.39 2.70
N ILE A 4 -14.24 3.20 2.70
CA ILE A 4 -13.90 2.41 1.51
C ILE A 4 -14.02 0.93 1.89
N MET A 5 -14.59 0.12 0.99
CA MET A 5 -14.58 -1.33 1.07
C MET A 5 -13.81 -1.88 -0.13
N LEU A 6 -12.87 -2.78 0.13
CA LEU A 6 -12.00 -3.39 -0.88
C LEU A 6 -12.10 -4.90 -0.76
N ASP A 7 -12.47 -5.54 -1.87
CA ASP A 7 -12.43 -6.99 -1.99
C ASP A 7 -11.15 -7.42 -2.70
N LEU A 8 -10.31 -8.20 -2.00
CA LEU A 8 -9.06 -8.73 -2.54
C LEU A 8 -9.26 -10.11 -3.19
N GLY A 9 -10.44 -10.72 -3.04
CA GLY A 9 -10.78 -12.04 -3.57
C GLY A 9 -10.16 -13.20 -2.77
N GLY A 10 -9.74 -12.96 -1.54
CA GLY A 10 -9.15 -13.97 -0.65
C GLY A 10 -8.92 -13.42 0.77
N PRO A 11 -8.61 -14.30 1.75
CA PRO A 11 -8.33 -13.87 3.11
C PRO A 11 -7.15 -12.90 3.18
N VAL A 12 -7.35 -11.76 3.84
CA VAL A 12 -6.30 -10.75 4.05
C VAL A 12 -5.46 -11.17 5.25
N ALA A 13 -4.17 -11.43 5.01
CA ALA A 13 -3.25 -11.83 6.07
C ALA A 13 -2.65 -10.61 6.80
N SER A 14 -2.32 -9.54 6.07
CA SER A 14 -1.72 -8.35 6.66
C SER A 14 -1.89 -7.11 5.78
N VAL A 15 -1.85 -5.94 6.40
CA VAL A 15 -1.90 -4.63 5.75
C VAL A 15 -0.86 -3.70 6.35
N SER A 16 -0.31 -2.79 5.55
CA SER A 16 0.64 -1.78 6.02
C SER A 16 0.56 -0.51 5.20
N TRP A 17 0.49 0.64 5.87
CA TRP A 17 0.57 1.95 5.22
C TRP A 17 1.99 2.27 4.79
N SER A 18 2.12 2.98 3.68
CA SER A 18 3.40 3.51 3.23
C SER A 18 3.87 4.64 4.16
N PRO A 19 5.14 4.65 4.58
CA PRO A 19 5.70 5.77 5.33
C PRO A 19 5.95 7.02 4.47
N PHE A 20 5.80 6.91 3.15
CA PHE A 20 6.12 7.97 2.18
C PHE A 20 4.88 8.69 1.63
N SER A 21 3.69 8.09 1.71
CA SER A 21 2.45 8.76 1.32
C SER A 21 1.25 8.18 2.06
N SER A 22 0.43 9.09 2.57
CA SER A 22 -0.80 8.84 3.31
C SER A 22 -1.87 8.07 2.52
N SER A 23 -1.82 8.05 1.19
CA SER A 23 -2.81 7.36 0.35
C SER A 23 -2.37 5.98 -0.12
N ILE A 24 -1.11 5.61 0.09
CA ILE A 24 -0.56 4.35 -0.40
C ILE A 24 -0.49 3.35 0.75
N PHE A 25 -0.98 2.15 0.49
CA PHE A 25 -0.81 1.01 1.39
C PHE A 25 -0.64 -0.28 0.60
N VAL A 26 -0.12 -1.29 1.27
CA VAL A 26 -0.02 -2.65 0.77
C VAL A 26 -0.91 -3.55 1.61
N ALA A 27 -1.55 -4.48 0.94
CA ALA A 27 -2.29 -5.57 1.56
C ALA A 27 -1.80 -6.89 0.96
N ILE A 28 -1.67 -7.92 1.78
CA ILE A 28 -1.30 -9.26 1.32
C ILE A 28 -2.41 -10.23 1.62
N THR A 29 -2.64 -11.18 0.71
CA THR A 29 -3.50 -12.33 0.96
C THR A 29 -2.66 -13.52 1.43
N ASP A 30 -3.27 -14.41 2.21
CA ASP A 30 -2.61 -15.62 2.70
C ASP A 30 -2.14 -16.54 1.56
N GLU A 31 -2.87 -16.56 0.44
CA GLU A 31 -2.59 -17.33 -0.78
C GLU A 31 -1.45 -16.78 -1.65
N GLY A 32 -0.74 -15.73 -1.22
CA GLY A 32 0.49 -15.30 -1.89
C GLY A 32 0.38 -14.09 -2.81
N ARG A 33 -0.71 -13.32 -2.75
CA ARG A 33 -0.86 -12.10 -3.55
C ARG A 33 -0.51 -10.85 -2.72
N VAL A 34 0.31 -9.98 -3.30
CA VAL A 34 0.61 -8.65 -2.77
C VAL A 34 -0.13 -7.62 -3.60
N HIS A 35 -1.03 -6.89 -2.96
CA HIS A 35 -1.81 -5.81 -3.55
C HIS A 35 -1.23 -4.47 -3.13
N VAL A 36 -0.94 -3.61 -4.09
CA VAL A 36 -0.56 -2.21 -3.83
C VAL A 36 -1.70 -1.30 -4.22
N TYR A 37 -2.12 -0.44 -3.29
CA TYR A 37 -3.17 0.55 -3.52
C TYR A 37 -2.60 1.97 -3.40
N ASP A 38 -3.20 2.89 -4.15
CA ASP A 38 -3.12 4.32 -3.90
C ASP A 38 -4.54 4.88 -3.97
N LEU A 39 -5.10 5.17 -2.80
CA LEU A 39 -6.49 5.62 -2.67
C LEU A 39 -6.74 6.95 -3.37
N PHE A 40 -5.72 7.79 -3.51
CA PHE A 40 -5.83 9.08 -4.18
C PHE A 40 -5.89 8.93 -5.70
N LEU A 41 -5.10 7.99 -6.26
CA LEU A 41 -5.08 7.72 -7.70
C LEU A 41 -6.20 6.78 -8.16
N ARG A 42 -6.46 5.71 -7.41
CA ARG A 42 -7.47 4.67 -7.73
C ARG A 42 -8.09 4.11 -6.44
N LYS A 43 -9.28 4.61 -6.09
CA LYS A 43 -9.95 4.27 -4.83
C LYS A 43 -10.21 2.79 -4.59
N CYS A 44 -10.73 2.09 -5.60
CA CYS A 44 -11.24 0.72 -5.43
C CYS A 44 -10.51 -0.31 -6.30
N ARG A 45 -9.37 0.05 -6.89
CA ARG A 45 -8.60 -0.85 -7.75
C ARG A 45 -7.12 -0.80 -7.40
N PRO A 46 -6.46 -1.96 -7.25
CA PRO A 46 -5.04 -1.98 -6.99
C PRO A 46 -4.28 -1.33 -8.15
N LEU A 47 -3.19 -0.64 -7.82
CA LEU A 47 -2.20 -0.18 -8.79
C LEU A 47 -1.39 -1.36 -9.34
N CYS A 48 -1.16 -2.37 -8.50
CA CYS A 48 -0.42 -3.57 -8.84
C CYS A 48 -0.93 -4.74 -7.98
N VAL A 49 -1.03 -5.91 -8.60
CA VAL A 49 -1.18 -7.18 -7.90
C VAL A 49 -0.03 -8.06 -8.34
N GLN A 50 0.78 -8.51 -7.38
CA GLN A 50 1.93 -9.37 -7.64
C GLN A 50 1.72 -10.70 -6.92
N ASN A 51 1.75 -11.80 -7.67
CA ASN A 51 1.85 -13.13 -7.07
C ASN A 51 3.32 -13.41 -6.73
N ILE A 52 3.59 -13.77 -5.47
CA ILE A 52 4.96 -14.00 -4.98
C ILE A 52 5.21 -15.43 -4.50
N VAL A 53 4.16 -16.26 -4.33
CA VAL A 53 4.33 -17.66 -3.95
C VAL A 53 4.34 -18.53 -5.20
N GLN A 54 5.47 -19.19 -5.47
CA GLN A 54 5.58 -20.16 -6.55
C GLN A 54 5.67 -21.59 -6.00
N LYS A 55 4.76 -22.45 -6.48
CA LYS A 55 4.80 -23.92 -6.43
C LYS A 55 4.78 -24.63 -5.05
N ARG A 56 5.11 -23.96 -3.94
CA ARG A 56 4.96 -24.51 -2.57
C ARG A 56 4.08 -23.61 -1.71
N ARG A 57 2.96 -24.18 -1.25
CA ARG A 57 1.91 -23.61 -0.39
C ARG A 57 2.48 -23.22 0.98
N ALA A 58 3.10 -22.04 1.10
CA ALA A 58 3.35 -21.40 2.38
C ALA A 58 2.56 -20.11 2.39
N ALA A 59 1.67 -19.97 3.37
CA ALA A 59 0.83 -18.79 3.45
C ALA A 59 1.67 -17.56 3.80
N LEU A 60 1.32 -16.39 3.27
CA LEU A 60 1.87 -15.13 3.75
C LEU A 60 1.18 -14.75 5.05
N THR A 61 1.91 -14.11 5.96
CA THR A 61 1.43 -13.81 7.32
C THR A 61 1.61 -12.36 7.70
N THR A 62 2.62 -11.66 7.15
CA THR A 62 2.90 -10.27 7.53
C THR A 62 3.55 -9.47 6.42
N VAL A 63 3.31 -8.16 6.39
CA VAL A 63 4.02 -7.21 5.54
C VAL A 63 4.44 -5.99 6.34
N SER A 64 5.63 -5.46 6.05
CA SER A 64 6.12 -4.21 6.63
C SER A 64 6.88 -3.40 5.59
N PHE A 65 6.68 -2.08 5.62
CA PHE A 65 7.47 -1.15 4.82
C PHE A 65 8.82 -0.88 5.48
N ASN A 66 9.86 -0.73 4.66
CA ASN A 66 11.08 -0.11 5.12
C ASN A 66 10.84 1.41 5.30
N PRO A 67 11.23 2.02 6.44
CA PRO A 67 10.97 3.43 6.71
C PRO A 67 11.83 4.40 5.89
N PHE A 68 12.94 3.94 5.32
CA PHE A 68 13.92 4.79 4.63
C PHE A 68 14.02 4.51 3.13
N TYR A 69 13.74 3.27 2.72
CA TYR A 69 13.84 2.84 1.33
C TYR A 69 12.49 2.32 0.80
N PRO A 70 12.22 2.48 -0.51
CA PRO A 70 10.98 2.05 -1.13
C PRO A 70 10.96 0.53 -1.36
N MET A 71 10.98 -0.21 -0.26
CA MET A 71 10.99 -1.66 -0.19
C MET A 71 9.98 -2.13 0.85
N ILE A 72 9.48 -3.33 0.66
CA ILE A 72 8.64 -4.02 1.63
C ILE A 72 9.26 -5.38 1.97
N LEU A 73 9.08 -5.78 3.21
CA LEU A 73 9.36 -7.14 3.68
C LEU A 73 8.03 -7.86 3.83
N VAL A 74 7.96 -9.06 3.26
CA VAL A 74 6.81 -9.95 3.39
C VAL A 74 7.29 -11.22 4.10
N GLY A 75 6.66 -11.53 5.22
CA GLY A 75 6.85 -12.77 5.95
C GLY A 75 5.76 -13.78 5.60
N GLY A 76 6.15 -15.05 5.60
CA GLY A 76 5.25 -16.17 5.47
C GLY A 76 5.59 -17.29 6.43
N GLU A 77 4.91 -18.41 6.26
CA GLU A 77 5.13 -19.59 7.08
C GLU A 77 6.52 -20.21 6.88
N LYS A 78 6.91 -21.08 7.82
CA LYS A 78 8.16 -21.86 7.78
C LYS A 78 9.42 -20.99 7.70
N GLY A 79 9.37 -19.78 8.28
CA GLY A 79 10.49 -18.85 8.35
C GLY A 79 10.85 -18.19 7.01
N HIS A 80 9.97 -18.21 6.00
CA HIS A 80 10.24 -17.53 4.73
C HIS A 80 10.05 -16.02 4.86
N LEU A 81 11.06 -15.28 4.38
CA LEU A 81 11.03 -13.82 4.24
C LEU A 81 11.38 -13.45 2.80
N ILE A 82 10.61 -12.52 2.24
CA ILE A 82 10.80 -12.02 0.88
C ILE A 82 10.90 -10.50 0.96
N SER A 83 11.96 -9.94 0.37
CA SER A 83 12.11 -8.49 0.19
C SER A 83 11.73 -8.11 -1.23
N LEU A 84 10.86 -7.11 -1.39
CA LEU A 84 10.40 -6.62 -2.68
C LEU A 84 10.67 -5.13 -2.83
N LYS A 85 11.14 -4.74 -4.01
CA LYS A 85 11.34 -3.33 -4.38
C LYS A 85 10.05 -2.77 -5.00
N LEU A 86 9.63 -1.60 -4.54
CA LEU A 86 8.47 -0.91 -5.11
C LEU A 86 8.82 -0.29 -6.47
N SER A 87 7.86 -0.35 -7.40
CA SER A 87 7.97 0.27 -8.71
C SER A 87 8.30 1.78 -8.59
N PRO A 88 9.15 2.34 -9.47
CA PRO A 88 9.36 3.79 -9.56
C PRO A 88 8.08 4.62 -9.63
N ASN A 89 7.02 4.08 -10.22
CA ASN A 89 5.74 4.78 -10.33
C ASN A 89 5.06 5.01 -8.98
N LEU A 90 5.31 4.16 -7.98
CA LEU A 90 4.80 4.30 -6.62
C LEU A 90 5.61 5.28 -5.76
N ARG A 91 6.74 5.77 -6.29
CA ARG A 91 7.65 6.71 -5.62
C ARG A 91 7.50 8.14 -6.12
N LYS A 92 6.67 8.37 -7.14
CA LYS A 92 6.52 9.69 -7.75
C LYS A 92 5.76 10.59 -6.78
N LEU A 93 6.47 11.61 -6.28
CA LEU A 93 5.86 12.71 -5.55
C LEU A 93 4.78 13.37 -6.41
N HIS A 94 3.70 13.82 -5.76
CA HIS A 94 2.72 14.68 -6.41
C HIS A 94 3.41 15.91 -6.99
N LYS A 95 2.89 16.47 -8.08
CA LYS A 95 3.53 17.61 -8.76
C LYS A 95 3.77 18.78 -7.79
N ASP A 96 2.81 19.03 -6.91
CA ASP A 96 2.83 20.11 -5.92
C ASP A 96 3.83 19.89 -4.77
N ALA A 97 4.33 18.66 -4.62
CA ALA A 97 5.32 18.32 -3.62
C ALA A 97 6.77 18.59 -4.11
N LYS A 98 6.97 18.91 -5.38
CA LYS A 98 8.30 19.27 -5.90
C LYS A 98 8.73 20.64 -5.36
N GLY A 99 9.83 20.66 -4.60
CA GLY A 99 10.37 21.88 -4.01
C GLY A 99 9.55 22.44 -2.84
N ALA A 100 8.58 21.69 -2.34
CA ALA A 100 7.80 22.05 -1.17
C ALA A 100 8.62 21.89 0.13
N ASP A 101 8.38 22.76 1.10
CA ASP A 101 8.91 22.59 2.45
C ASP A 101 8.19 21.46 3.20
N LYS A 102 8.69 21.14 4.41
CA LYS A 102 8.15 20.04 5.23
C LYS A 102 6.68 20.27 5.62
N GLN A 103 6.28 21.52 5.88
CA GLN A 103 4.92 21.83 6.29
C GLN A 103 3.95 21.62 5.13
N LYS A 104 4.27 22.18 3.97
CA LYS A 104 3.48 22.04 2.75
C LYS A 104 3.38 20.57 2.31
N LEU A 105 4.43 19.77 2.49
CA LEU A 105 4.36 18.32 2.25
C LEU A 105 3.35 17.63 3.17
N GLN A 106 3.34 17.97 4.46
CA GLN A 106 2.35 17.45 5.40
C GLN A 106 0.93 17.87 5.02
N ASP A 107 0.74 19.13 4.65
CA ASP A 107 -0.56 19.66 4.24
C ASP A 107 -1.09 18.97 2.96
N ILE A 108 -0.20 18.66 2.01
CA ILE A 108 -0.55 17.88 0.81
C ILE A 108 -1.07 16.48 1.20
N GLU A 109 -0.37 15.77 2.08
CA GLU A 109 -0.80 14.43 2.51
C GLU A 109 -2.12 14.48 3.30
N LEU A 110 -2.31 15.47 4.18
CA LEU A 110 -3.58 15.70 4.87
C LEU A 110 -4.73 15.99 3.89
N CYS A 111 -4.48 16.80 2.87
CA CYS A 111 -5.46 17.14 1.85
C CYS A 111 -5.94 15.90 1.07
N LYS A 112 -5.02 14.98 0.73
CA LYS A 112 -5.38 13.70 0.10
C LYS A 112 -6.39 12.92 0.95
N MET A 113 -6.17 12.85 2.26
CA MET A 113 -7.03 12.09 3.18
C MET A 113 -8.37 12.78 3.40
N ASN A 114 -8.38 14.10 3.59
CA ASN A 114 -9.61 14.89 3.72
C ASN A 114 -10.51 14.75 2.48
N ARG A 115 -9.91 14.73 1.28
CA ARG A 115 -10.64 14.49 0.04
C ARG A 115 -11.30 13.10 0.02
N LEU A 116 -10.61 12.06 0.49
CA LEU A 116 -11.19 10.71 0.56
C LEU A 116 -12.38 10.66 1.51
N ILE A 117 -12.24 11.26 2.70
CA ILE A 117 -13.31 11.32 3.71
C ILE A 117 -14.53 12.08 3.18
N ALA A 118 -14.32 13.23 2.54
CA ALA A 118 -15.40 14.05 2.00
C ALA A 118 -16.25 13.29 0.98
N ILE A 119 -15.64 12.49 0.12
CA ILE A 119 -16.36 11.75 -0.93
C ILE A 119 -17.14 10.56 -0.36
N SER A 120 -16.71 9.99 0.77
CA SER A 120 -17.42 8.87 1.42
C SER A 120 -18.62 9.28 2.28
N ARG A 121 -18.80 10.59 2.50
CA ARG A 121 -19.90 11.17 3.31
C ARG A 121 -21.09 11.62 2.46
N GLY A 122 -20.99 11.56 1.13
CA GLY A 122 -22.11 11.72 0.20
C GLY A 122 -22.56 10.36 -0.31
#